data_AF-A0A7Y6AP85-F1
#
_entry.id   AF-A0A7Y6AP85-F1
#
_cell.length_a   1.000
_cell.length_b   1.000
_cell.length_c   1.000
_cell.angle_alpha   90.00
_cell.angle_beta   90.00
_cell.angle_gamma   90.00
#
_symmetry.space_group_name_H-M   'P 1'
#
loop_
_entity.id
_entity.type
_entity.pdbx_description
1 polymer ?
#
loop_
_entity_poly.entity_id
_entity_poly.type
_entity_poly.pdbx_seq_one_letter_code
_entity_poly.pdbx_strand_id
1 'polypeptide(L)'
;MRRLAGTAIIGVLSGVLLCGCWLVPVTRTDVCVDWVRFETMQQRVEHASAVLVGKPVKGDGEVRSYGYQANVHTVEVEQVLKGGIGADPVRIASMPVTCGKSYPDGDPLDTGARQLFFLTEQNGEWFTMTPEQGAVPFPPGTPLPFKAG
;
A
#
# COMPACT_ATOMS: atom_id res chain seq x y z
N MET A 1 35.06 24.08 72.88
CA MET A 1 34.63 24.73 71.63
C MET A 1 35.76 25.59 71.10
N ARG A 2 36.45 25.17 70.02
CA ARG A 2 37.38 26.02 69.27
C ARG A 2 37.78 25.37 67.94
N ARG A 3 38.04 26.25 66.95
CA ARG A 3 38.61 26.08 65.59
C ARG A 3 37.55 26.04 64.46
N LEU A 4 37.41 27.14 63.70
CA LEU A 4 38.12 27.50 62.44
C LEU A 4 37.64 26.60 61.29
N ALA A 5 37.43 27.00 60.04
CA ALA A 5 37.46 28.23 59.25
C ALA A 5 37.00 27.82 57.82
N GLY A 6 36.60 28.76 56.95
CA GLY A 6 36.53 28.71 55.45
C GLY A 6 36.11 27.42 54.72
N THR A 7 35.40 27.42 53.60
CA THR A 7 35.71 28.13 52.35
C THR A 7 34.68 27.68 51.28
N ALA A 8 34.39 28.59 50.34
CA ALA A 8 34.20 28.37 48.89
C ALA A 8 33.06 27.49 48.32
N ILE A 9 32.14 28.19 47.63
CA ILE A 9 31.51 27.96 46.31
C ILE A 9 31.89 26.66 45.57
N ILE A 10 30.88 25.99 44.98
CA ILE A 10 30.81 25.23 43.70
C ILE A 10 29.60 24.28 43.89
N GLY A 11 28.63 24.08 42.98
CA GLY A 11 28.46 24.39 41.57
C GLY A 11 27.24 23.56 41.12
N VAL A 12 26.46 24.12 40.21
CA VAL A 12 25.28 23.54 39.58
C VAL A 12 25.54 22.10 39.10
N LEU A 13 24.71 21.14 39.53
CA LEU A 13 24.71 19.77 39.02
C LEU A 13 23.35 19.45 38.39
N SER A 14 23.26 19.88 37.12
CA SER A 14 22.73 19.16 35.96
C SER A 14 21.71 18.05 36.22
N GLY A 15 20.43 18.40 36.06
CA GLY A 15 19.45 17.47 35.52
C GLY A 15 19.64 17.32 34.01
N VAL A 16 19.39 16.11 33.49
CA VAL A 16 19.10 15.69 32.09
C VAL A 16 19.79 14.35 31.88
N LEU A 17 19.04 13.25 32.02
CA LEU A 17 19.39 11.92 31.50
C LEU A 17 18.10 11.04 31.47
N LEU A 18 17.11 11.46 30.68
CA LEU A 18 15.90 10.66 30.37
C LEU A 18 15.46 10.82 28.89
N CYS A 19 16.39 10.80 27.94
CA CYS A 19 16.09 10.73 26.50
C CYS A 19 16.84 9.56 25.85
N GLY A 20 16.54 8.33 26.27
CA GLY A 20 17.18 7.13 25.74
C GLY A 20 16.16 6.15 25.17
N CYS A 21 15.64 6.41 23.96
CA CYS A 21 15.04 5.37 23.09
C CYS A 21 14.70 5.84 21.65
N TRP A 22 15.30 6.93 21.14
CA TRP A 22 14.94 7.46 19.80
C TRP A 22 15.99 7.29 18.71
N LEU A 23 17.14 6.65 18.99
CA LEU A 23 18.28 6.62 18.06
C LEU A 23 18.55 5.27 17.40
N VAL A 24 17.61 4.32 17.43
CA VAL A 24 17.76 3.12 16.60
C VAL A 24 17.25 3.47 15.19
N PRO A 25 18.13 3.58 14.18
CA PRO A 25 17.66 3.72 12.81
C PRO A 25 16.84 2.48 12.47
N VAL A 26 15.53 2.65 12.29
CA VAL A 26 14.68 1.60 11.71
C VAL A 26 15.21 1.38 10.29
N THR A 27 15.99 0.33 10.11
CA THR A 27 16.45 -0.10 8.80
C THR A 27 15.22 -0.44 7.97
N ARG A 28 14.90 0.39 6.96
CA ARG A 28 13.88 0.05 5.97
C ARG A 28 14.43 -1.11 5.15
N THR A 29 13.78 -2.25 5.24
CA THR A 29 14.09 -3.40 4.39
C THR A 29 13.21 -3.30 3.16
N ASP A 30 13.78 -2.77 2.08
CA ASP A 30 13.11 -2.73 0.79
C ASP A 30 13.34 -4.06 0.09
N VAL A 31 12.26 -4.69 -0.37
CA VAL A 31 12.29 -5.99 -1.04
C VAL A 31 12.05 -5.78 -2.52
N CYS A 32 12.94 -6.35 -3.32
CA CYS A 32 12.86 -6.35 -4.76
C CYS A 32 12.05 -7.55 -5.25
N VAL A 33 10.82 -7.29 -5.68
CA VAL A 33 9.92 -8.31 -6.22
C VAL A 33 10.05 -8.34 -7.73
N ASP A 34 10.28 -9.53 -8.28
CA ASP A 34 10.11 -9.80 -9.71
C ASP A 34 8.64 -10.14 -9.98
N TRP A 35 7.95 -9.26 -10.69
CA TRP A 35 6.51 -9.36 -10.88
C TRP A 35 6.16 -10.38 -11.97
N VAL A 36 5.28 -11.32 -11.62
CA VAL A 36 4.70 -12.24 -12.60
C VAL A 36 4.03 -11.46 -13.73
N ARG A 37 4.31 -11.88 -14.97
CA ARG A 37 3.63 -11.38 -16.17
C ARG A 37 2.64 -12.42 -16.66
N PHE A 38 1.40 -11.99 -16.82
CA PHE A 38 0.33 -12.80 -17.38
C PHE A 38 0.16 -12.49 -18.86
N GLU A 39 0.14 -13.53 -19.68
CA GLU A 39 0.00 -13.45 -21.14
C GLU A 39 -1.45 -13.16 -21.55
N THR A 40 -2.42 -13.61 -20.74
CA THR A 40 -3.84 -13.48 -21.06
C THR A 40 -4.65 -12.92 -19.90
N MET A 41 -5.79 -12.30 -20.22
CA MET A 41 -6.76 -11.87 -19.20
C MET A 41 -7.33 -13.03 -18.39
N GLN A 42 -7.52 -14.19 -19.04
CA GLN A 42 -7.98 -15.40 -18.38
C GLN A 42 -7.02 -15.83 -17.26
N GLN A 43 -5.69 -15.80 -17.52
CA GLN A 43 -4.69 -16.09 -16.50
C GLN A 43 -4.75 -15.09 -15.33
N ARG A 44 -4.97 -13.80 -15.59
CA ARG A 44 -5.14 -12.82 -14.50
C ARG A 44 -6.35 -13.18 -13.63
N VAL A 45 -7.49 -13.52 -14.23
CA VAL A 45 -8.68 -13.96 -13.47
C VAL A 45 -8.36 -15.20 -12.63
N GLU A 46 -7.69 -16.20 -13.20
CA GLU A 46 -7.36 -17.45 -12.52
C GLU A 46 -6.47 -17.25 -11.30
N HIS A 47 -5.47 -16.36 -11.40
CA HIS A 47 -4.52 -16.09 -10.33
C HIS A 47 -4.96 -15.01 -9.33
N ALA A 48 -5.96 -14.18 -9.66
CA ALA A 48 -6.52 -13.21 -8.74
C ALA A 48 -7.30 -13.90 -7.60
N SER A 49 -7.18 -13.39 -6.38
CA SER A 49 -8.05 -13.78 -5.26
C SER A 49 -9.46 -13.21 -5.41
N ALA A 50 -9.58 -12.01 -6.00
CA ALA A 50 -10.86 -11.40 -6.35
C ALA A 50 -10.78 -10.64 -7.68
N VAL A 51 -11.90 -10.58 -8.39
CA VAL A 51 -12.03 -9.80 -9.63
C VAL A 51 -13.33 -9.01 -9.54
N LEU A 52 -13.25 -7.71 -9.80
CA LEU A 52 -14.43 -6.84 -9.79
C LEU A 52 -14.36 -5.79 -10.88
N VAL A 53 -15.53 -5.28 -11.24
CA VAL A 53 -15.70 -4.07 -12.02
C VAL A 53 -16.10 -2.96 -11.07
N GLY A 54 -15.47 -1.80 -11.21
CA GLY A 54 -15.74 -0.66 -10.36
C GLY A 54 -15.12 0.62 -10.86
N LYS A 55 -15.17 1.66 -10.04
CA LYS A 55 -14.57 2.96 -10.33
C LYS A 55 -13.84 3.48 -9.10
N PRO A 56 -12.55 3.87 -9.20
CA PRO A 56 -11.87 4.61 -8.14
C PRO A 56 -12.52 5.99 -8.03
N VAL A 57 -12.96 6.35 -6.82
CA VAL A 57 -13.66 7.62 -6.57
C VAL A 57 -12.85 8.59 -5.72
N LYS A 58 -11.89 8.09 -4.94
CA LYS A 58 -11.11 8.91 -4.02
C LYS A 58 -9.82 8.19 -3.59
N GLY A 59 -8.72 8.93 -3.48
CA GLY A 59 -7.54 8.48 -2.73
C GLY A 59 -7.84 8.39 -1.22
N ASP A 60 -7.38 7.31 -0.60
CA ASP A 60 -7.69 6.92 0.78
C ASP A 60 -6.44 6.50 1.57
N GLY A 61 -5.40 7.32 1.43
CA GLY A 61 -4.13 7.19 2.14
C GLY A 61 -3.12 6.30 1.44
N GLU A 62 -2.17 5.80 2.22
CA GLU A 62 -1.07 4.96 1.76
C GLU A 62 -0.84 3.83 2.75
N VAL A 63 -0.42 2.67 2.23
CA VAL A 63 -0.01 1.50 3.00
C VAL A 63 1.39 1.07 2.55
N ARG A 64 2.03 0.16 3.29
CA ARG A 64 3.35 -0.36 2.90
C ARG A 64 3.27 -1.76 2.35
N SER A 65 3.90 -1.96 1.21
CA SER A 65 4.14 -3.28 0.64
C SER A 65 5.59 -3.38 0.18
N TYR A 66 6.28 -4.45 0.58
CA TYR A 66 7.69 -4.71 0.23
C TYR A 66 8.67 -3.57 0.57
N GLY A 67 8.37 -2.75 1.58
CA GLY A 67 9.16 -1.57 1.95
C GLY A 67 8.80 -0.29 1.17
N TYR A 68 7.96 -0.39 0.14
CA TYR A 68 7.51 0.73 -0.70
C TYR A 68 6.13 1.23 -0.27
N GLN A 69 5.85 2.51 -0.53
CA GLN A 69 4.53 3.10 -0.34
C GLN A 69 3.61 2.66 -1.48
N ALA A 70 2.41 2.20 -1.11
CA ALA A 70 1.32 1.85 -2.01
C ALA A 70 0.16 2.81 -1.75
N ASN A 71 -0.27 3.53 -2.77
CA ASN A 71 -1.44 4.42 -2.68
C ASN A 71 -2.71 3.58 -2.54
N VAL A 72 -3.60 3.98 -1.64
CA VAL A 72 -4.90 3.33 -1.46
C VAL A 72 -5.97 4.20 -2.09
N HIS A 73 -6.94 3.56 -2.74
CA HIS A 73 -8.11 4.21 -3.31
C HIS A 73 -9.39 3.54 -2.79
N THR A 74 -10.40 4.35 -2.51
CA THR A 74 -11.78 3.86 -2.38
C THR A 74 -12.33 3.62 -3.78
N VAL A 75 -12.79 2.39 -4.01
CA VAL A 75 -13.39 1.97 -5.27
C VAL A 75 -14.86 1.64 -5.04
N GLU A 76 -15.74 2.32 -5.77
CA GLU A 76 -17.14 1.94 -5.85
C GLU A 76 -17.27 0.66 -6.68
N VAL A 77 -17.80 -0.40 -6.05
CA VAL A 77 -17.97 -1.70 -6.69
C VAL A 77 -19.26 -1.70 -7.48
N GLU A 78 -19.16 -2.00 -8.77
CA GLU A 78 -20.33 -2.19 -9.64
C GLU A 78 -20.73 -3.66 -9.70
N GLN A 79 -19.74 -4.54 -9.85
CA GLN A 79 -19.96 -5.97 -9.98
C GLN A 79 -18.77 -6.76 -9.47
N VAL A 80 -19.01 -7.78 -8.65
CA VAL A 80 -18.01 -8.77 -8.28
C VAL A 80 -18.09 -9.95 -9.24
N LEU A 81 -16.98 -10.30 -9.88
CA LEU A 81 -16.87 -11.36 -10.87
C LEU A 81 -16.19 -12.62 -10.32
N LYS A 82 -15.34 -12.48 -9.29
CA LYS A 82 -14.66 -13.59 -8.61
C LYS A 82 -14.33 -13.18 -7.17
N GLY A 83 -14.36 -14.16 -6.25
CA GLY A 83 -13.86 -14.02 -4.90
C GLY A 83 -14.90 -13.47 -3.90
N GLY A 84 -14.51 -13.40 -2.62
CA GLY A 84 -15.36 -12.98 -1.51
C GLY A 84 -15.28 -11.49 -1.16
N ILE A 85 -14.93 -10.64 -2.12
CA ILE A 85 -14.92 -9.18 -1.90
C ILE A 85 -16.36 -8.67 -1.88
N GLY A 86 -16.68 -7.79 -0.93
CA GLY A 86 -18.04 -7.24 -0.77
C GLY A 86 -18.48 -6.38 -1.96
N ALA A 87 -19.78 -6.09 -2.02
CA ALA A 87 -20.37 -5.17 -3.01
C ALA A 87 -20.37 -3.69 -2.54
N ASP A 88 -20.00 -3.43 -1.29
CA ASP A 88 -19.81 -2.08 -0.78
C ASP A 88 -18.53 -1.45 -1.33
N PRO A 89 -18.38 -0.11 -1.27
CA PRO A 89 -17.12 0.53 -1.61
C PRO A 89 -15.95 -0.09 -0.85
N VAL A 90 -14.90 -0.43 -1.59
CA VAL A 90 -13.76 -1.19 -1.06
C VAL A 90 -12.48 -0.37 -1.15
N ARG A 91 -11.61 -0.53 -0.16
CA ARG A 91 -10.26 0.05 -0.17
C ARG A 91 -9.33 -0.87 -0.94
N ILE A 92 -8.72 -0.37 -2.01
CA ILE A 92 -7.78 -1.10 -2.84
C ILE A 92 -6.45 -0.35 -2.87
N ALA A 93 -5.38 -1.02 -2.46
CA ALA A 93 -4.02 -0.54 -2.60
C ALA A 93 -3.49 -0.82 -4.02
N SER A 94 -2.95 0.21 -4.66
CA SER A 94 -2.28 0.12 -5.95
C SER A 94 -0.88 -0.44 -5.75
N MET A 95 -0.62 -1.65 -6.22
CA MET A 95 0.67 -2.32 -6.05
C MET A 95 1.80 -1.47 -6.65
N PRO A 96 2.82 -1.08 -5.86
CA PRO A 96 3.91 -0.26 -6.37
C PRO A 96 4.96 -1.10 -7.10
N VAL A 97 5.63 -0.50 -8.08
CA VAL A 97 6.90 -1.04 -8.61
C VAL A 97 7.96 -0.98 -7.51
N THR A 98 8.69 -2.08 -7.30
CA THR A 98 9.80 -2.17 -6.34
C THR A 98 11.14 -1.95 -7.05
N CYS A 99 12.22 -1.69 -6.29
CA CYS A 99 13.57 -1.39 -6.81
C CYS A 99 13.68 -0.11 -7.64
N GLY A 100 12.76 0.84 -7.44
CA GLY A 100 12.74 2.08 -8.20
C GLY A 100 11.66 3.03 -7.70
N LYS A 101 11.18 3.88 -8.61
CA LYS A 101 10.03 4.75 -8.37
C LYS A 101 8.75 3.88 -8.37
N SER A 102 7.93 3.98 -7.32
CA SER A 102 6.71 3.17 -7.15
C SER A 102 5.72 3.26 -8.30
N TYR A 103 5.58 4.45 -8.90
CA TYR A 103 4.66 4.72 -10.00
C TYR A 103 5.39 5.52 -11.08
N PRO A 104 6.19 4.86 -11.94
CA PRO A 104 6.97 5.55 -12.96
C PRO A 104 6.06 6.32 -13.93
N ASP A 105 4.95 5.68 -14.35
CA ASP A 105 3.98 6.17 -15.32
C ASP A 105 2.69 6.73 -14.69
N GLY A 106 2.70 6.95 -13.37
CA GLY A 106 1.52 7.31 -12.59
C GLY A 106 0.82 6.11 -11.95
N ASP A 107 -0.08 6.38 -11.03
CA ASP A 107 -0.82 5.35 -10.32
C ASP A 107 -1.96 4.83 -11.21
N PRO A 108 -2.00 3.51 -11.53
CA PRO A 108 -3.06 2.93 -12.37
C PRO A 108 -4.49 3.14 -11.84
N LEU A 109 -4.65 3.40 -10.54
CA LEU A 109 -5.95 3.63 -9.93
C LEU A 109 -6.35 5.12 -9.91
N ASP A 110 -5.42 6.04 -10.19
CA ASP A 110 -5.70 7.48 -10.25
C ASP A 110 -6.25 7.92 -11.61
N THR A 111 -7.35 7.28 -12.04
CA THR A 111 -7.98 7.55 -13.34
C THR A 111 -9.40 8.09 -13.25
N GLY A 112 -10.10 7.83 -12.13
CA GLY A 112 -11.53 8.12 -11.99
C GLY A 112 -12.43 7.41 -13.02
N ALA A 113 -11.88 6.48 -13.80
CA ALA A 113 -12.56 5.77 -14.87
C ALA A 113 -13.06 4.41 -14.40
N ARG A 114 -14.06 3.84 -15.11
CA ARG A 114 -14.51 2.48 -14.87
C ARG A 114 -13.42 1.49 -15.27
N GLN A 115 -13.08 0.60 -14.37
CA GLN A 115 -11.98 -0.34 -14.50
C GLN A 115 -12.42 -1.75 -14.11
N LEU A 116 -11.69 -2.71 -14.66
CA LEU A 116 -11.71 -4.10 -14.26
C LEU A 116 -10.46 -4.34 -13.41
N PHE A 117 -10.68 -4.75 -12.18
CA PHE A 117 -9.65 -4.92 -11.16
C PHE A 117 -9.39 -6.39 -10.92
N PHE A 118 -8.10 -6.74 -10.79
CA PHE A 118 -7.63 -8.06 -10.43
C PHE A 118 -6.82 -7.96 -9.16
N LEU A 119 -7.32 -8.59 -8.11
CA LEU A 119 -6.92 -8.30 -6.74
C LEU A 119 -6.32 -9.52 -6.06
N THR A 120 -5.41 -9.25 -5.13
CA THR A 120 -4.87 -10.21 -4.17
C THR A 120 -5.02 -9.64 -2.77
N GLU A 121 -5.10 -10.50 -1.77
CA GLU A 121 -5.17 -10.08 -0.36
C GLU A 121 -3.80 -10.23 0.29
N GLN A 122 -3.32 -9.17 0.95
CA GLN A 122 -2.08 -9.17 1.71
C GLN A 122 -2.34 -8.55 3.07
N ASN A 123 -2.13 -9.32 4.15
CA ASN A 123 -2.31 -8.87 5.54
C ASN A 123 -3.70 -8.24 5.82
N GLY A 124 -4.76 -8.76 5.19
CA GLY A 124 -6.13 -8.24 5.35
C GLY A 124 -6.46 -7.01 4.50
N GLU A 125 -5.55 -6.59 3.62
CA GLU A 125 -5.78 -5.49 2.68
C GLU A 125 -5.82 -6.01 1.24
N TRP A 126 -6.69 -5.41 0.42
CA TRP A 126 -6.76 -5.71 -1.00
C TRP A 126 -5.72 -4.90 -1.77
N PHE A 127 -4.91 -5.59 -2.56
CA PHE A 127 -3.96 -4.98 -3.49
C PHE A 127 -4.31 -5.37 -4.92
N THR A 128 -4.00 -4.51 -5.89
CA THR A 128 -3.87 -4.96 -7.28
C THR A 128 -2.82 -6.09 -7.35
N MET A 129 -3.06 -7.14 -8.15
CA MET A 129 -2.19 -8.33 -8.14
C MET A 129 -0.73 -8.02 -8.50
N THR A 130 -0.52 -7.06 -9.40
CA THR A 130 0.79 -6.58 -9.87
C THR A 130 0.66 -5.09 -10.22
N PRO A 131 1.77 -4.34 -10.28
CA PRO A 131 1.73 -2.92 -10.59
C PRO A 131 1.09 -2.60 -11.95
N GLU A 132 1.42 -3.36 -12.99
CA GLU A 132 1.02 -3.03 -14.36
C GLU A 132 -0.20 -3.79 -14.86
N GLN A 133 -0.54 -4.93 -14.26
CA GLN A 133 -1.57 -5.83 -14.80
C GLN A 133 -2.77 -6.01 -13.87
N GLY A 134 -2.78 -5.38 -12.69
CA GLY A 134 -3.86 -5.52 -11.72
C GLY A 134 -5.07 -4.60 -11.89
N ALA A 135 -5.02 -3.64 -12.81
CA ALA A 135 -6.19 -2.85 -13.22
C ALA A 135 -6.13 -2.52 -14.72
N VAL A 136 -7.28 -2.54 -15.39
CA VAL A 136 -7.38 -2.12 -16.79
C VAL A 136 -8.66 -1.31 -17.04
N PRO A 137 -8.65 -0.36 -17.98
CA PRO A 137 -9.87 0.32 -18.40
C PRO A 137 -10.94 -0.68 -18.85
N PHE A 138 -12.17 -0.48 -18.39
CA PHE A 138 -13.30 -1.30 -18.76
C PHE A 138 -14.54 -0.42 -19.01
N PRO A 139 -14.64 0.23 -20.18
CA PRO A 139 -15.74 1.13 -20.51
C PRO A 139 -17.12 0.44 -20.46
N PRO A 140 -18.21 1.16 -20.17
CA PRO A 140 -19.56 0.62 -20.23
C PRO A 140 -19.87 -0.03 -21.58
N GLY A 141 -20.57 -1.17 -21.56
CA GLY A 141 -20.89 -1.95 -22.77
C GLY A 141 -19.75 -2.81 -23.30
N THR A 142 -18.55 -2.73 -22.73
CA THR A 142 -17.44 -3.64 -23.07
C THR A 142 -17.79 -5.06 -22.61
N PRO A 143 -17.75 -6.08 -23.47
CA PRO A 143 -17.95 -7.46 -23.06
C PRO A 143 -16.77 -7.94 -22.21
N LEU A 144 -17.02 -8.90 -21.31
CA LEU A 144 -15.95 -9.48 -20.50
C LEU A 144 -14.88 -10.14 -21.40
N PRO A 145 -13.58 -9.83 -21.20
CA PRO A 145 -12.51 -10.35 -22.04
C PRO A 145 -12.06 -11.78 -21.61
N PHE A 146 -12.89 -12.48 -20.85
CA PHE A 146 -12.62 -13.80 -20.29
C PHE A 146 -13.93 -14.54 -20.01
N LYS A 147 -13.84 -15.83 -19.73
CA LYS A 147 -15.00 -16.63 -19.32
C LYS A 147 -15.19 -16.50 -17.82
N ALA A 148 -16.38 -16.05 -17.39
CA ALA A 148 -16.76 -16.14 -15.98
C ALA A 148 -16.89 -17.63 -15.61
N GLY A 149 -16.26 -18.03 -14.52
CA GLY A 149 -16.34 -19.39 -13.97
C GLY A 149 -17.64 -19.64 -13.23
#